data_AF-A0A4Q9R5X1-F1
#
_entry.id   AF-A0A4Q9R5X1-F1
#
_cell.length_a   1.000
_cell.length_b   1.000
_cell.length_c   1.000
_cell.angle_alpha   90.00
_cell.angle_beta   90.00
_cell.angle_gamma   90.00
#
_symmetry.space_group_name_H-M   'P 1'
#
loop_
_entity.id
_entity.type
_entity.pdbx_description
1 polymer ?
#
loop_
_entity_poly.entity_id
_entity_poly.type
_entity_poly.pdbx_seq_one_letter_code
_entity_poly.pdbx_strand_id
1 'polypeptide(L)' 'METWLAPLICVLFVGAGAFLLLAPRPVAEALQRFYSRYPLTRLAPAGQLRSKTAYIRLLGATLVLVGLAVWML' A
#
# COMPACT_ATOMS: atom_id res chain seq x y z
N MET A 1 3.93 3.93 29.77
CA MET A 1 2.76 3.52 28.95
C MET A 1 3.07 3.48 27.45
N GLU A 2 4.30 3.81 27.01
CA GLU A 2 4.69 3.91 25.59
C GLU A 2 5.08 2.58 24.91
N THR A 3 5.32 1.51 25.66
CA THR A 3 5.85 0.24 25.11
C THR A 3 4.87 -0.55 24.26
N TRP A 4 3.56 -0.27 24.33
CA TRP A 4 2.53 -0.99 23.57
C TRP A 4 2.23 -0.39 22.20
N LEU A 5 2.63 0.87 21.98
CA LEU A 5 2.36 1.57 20.71
C LEU A 5 3.27 1.06 19.58
N ALA A 6 4.56 0.86 19.86
CA ALA A 6 5.53 0.36 18.89
C ALA A 6 5.14 -1.00 18.25
N PRO A 7 4.79 -2.05 19.02
CA PRO A 7 4.38 -3.32 18.43
C PRO A 7 3.04 -3.21 17.69
N LEU A 8 2.10 -2.40 18.17
CA LEU A 8 0.82 -2.16 17.50
C LEU A 8 1.02 -1.50 16.13
N ILE A 9 1.86 -0.47 16.08
CA ILE A 9 2.24 0.24 14.84
C ILE A 9 2.94 -0.73 13.91
N CYS A 10 3.90 -1.52 14.41
CA CYS A 10 4.61 -2.50 13.61
C CYS A 10 3.66 -3.53 12.97
N VAL A 11 2.72 -4.08 13.74
CA VAL A 11 1.73 -5.04 13.23
C VAL A 11 0.82 -4.40 12.18
N LEU A 12 0.39 -3.15 12.40
CA LEU A 12 -0.40 -2.40 11.42
C LEU A 12 0.34 -2.18 10.10
N PHE A 13 1.60 -1.72 10.18
CA PHE A 13 2.41 -1.43 9.01
C PHE A 13 2.81 -2.70 8.25
N VAL A 14 3.25 -3.74 8.96
CA VAL A 14 3.62 -5.03 8.34
C VAL A 14 2.39 -5.74 7.79
N GLY A 15 1.26 -5.74 8.52
CA GLY A 15 0.02 -6.34 8.06
C GLY A 15 -0.54 -5.64 6.82
N ALA A 16 -0.59 -4.31 6.81
CA ALA A 16 -1.01 -3.53 5.66
C ALA A 16 -0.06 -3.71 4.47
N GLY A 17 1.25 -3.71 4.71
CA GLY A 17 2.26 -3.93 3.67
C GLY A 17 2.18 -5.33 3.07
N ALA A 18 2.02 -6.37 3.88
CA ALA A 18 1.82 -7.75 3.43
C ALA A 18 0.52 -7.90 2.61
N PHE A 19 -0.58 -7.27 3.05
CA PHE A 19 -1.84 -7.25 2.31
C PHE A 19 -1.68 -6.62 0.92
N LEU A 20 -0.98 -5.48 0.84
CA LEU A 20 -0.67 -4.80 -0.42
C LEU A 20 0.21 -5.64 -1.36
N LEU A 21 1.12 -6.45 -0.81
CA LEU A 21 1.99 -7.35 -1.58
C LEU A 21 1.28 -8.60 -2.09
N LEU A 22 0.40 -9.20 -1.27
CA LEU A 22 -0.36 -10.41 -1.58
C LEU A 22 -1.51 -10.15 -2.55
N ALA A 23 -2.20 -9.02 -2.40
CA ALA A 23 -3.39 -8.68 -3.18
C ALA A 23 -3.26 -7.33 -3.94
N PRO A 24 -2.22 -7.13 -4.78
CA PRO A 24 -1.98 -5.83 -5.41
C PRO A 24 -3.00 -5.50 -6.50
N ARG A 25 -3.56 -6.52 -7.17
CA ARG A 25 -4.58 -6.37 -8.22
C ARG A 25 -5.91 -5.81 -7.70
N PRO A 26 -6.57 -6.41 -6.69
CA PRO A 26 -7.84 -5.88 -6.18
C PRO A 26 -7.66 -4.49 -5.56
N VAL A 27 -6.50 -4.19 -4.94
CA VAL A 27 -6.19 -2.84 -4.47
C VAL A 27 -6.05 -1.86 -5.63
N ALA A 28 -5.37 -2.24 -6.71
CA ALA A 28 -5.25 -1.41 -7.91
C ALA A 28 -6.61 -1.11 -8.54
N GLU A 29 -7.49 -2.11 -8.61
CA GLU A 29 -8.86 -1.94 -9.11
C GLU A 29 -9.71 -1.06 -8.19
N ALA A 30 -9.62 -1.24 -6.88
CA ALA A 30 -10.33 -0.41 -5.91
C ALA A 30 -9.87 1.05 -6.00
N LEU A 31 -8.55 1.29 -6.08
CA LEU A 31 -8.00 2.61 -6.36
C LEU A 31 -8.52 3.14 -7.69
N GLN A 32 -8.51 2.33 -8.75
CA GLN A 32 -8.99 2.76 -10.06
C GLN A 32 -10.47 3.16 -10.02
N ARG A 33 -11.34 2.43 -9.31
CA ARG A 33 -12.76 2.78 -9.13
C ARG A 33 -12.95 4.04 -8.28
N PHE A 34 -12.13 4.24 -7.26
CA PHE A 34 -12.16 5.46 -6.45
C PHE A 34 -11.75 6.67 -7.30
N TYR A 35 -10.61 6.57 -7.99
CA TYR A 35 -10.08 7.63 -8.84
C TYR A 35 -10.86 7.83 -10.14
N SER A 36 -11.62 6.84 -10.65
CA SER A 36 -12.47 7.06 -11.82
C SER A 36 -13.59 8.08 -11.58
N ARG A 37 -13.91 8.36 -10.30
CA ARG A 37 -14.82 9.45 -9.92
C ARG A 37 -14.17 10.83 -9.97
N TYR A 38 -12.85 10.91 -10.05
CA TYR A 38 -12.10 12.16 -10.17
C TYR A 38 -11.77 12.45 -11.65
N PRO A 39 -12.05 13.68 -12.15
CA PRO A 39 -11.83 14.03 -13.55
C PRO A 39 -10.35 14.03 -13.96
N LEU A 40 -9.43 14.30 -13.04
CA LEU A 40 -7.97 14.36 -13.29
C LEU A 40 -7.39 13.02 -13.76
N THR A 41 -7.97 11.91 -13.32
CA THR A 41 -7.48 10.55 -13.61
C THR A 41 -8.09 9.95 -14.87
N ARG A 42 -9.01 10.66 -15.54
CA ARG A 42 -9.69 10.24 -16.78
C ARG A 42 -8.75 10.28 -18.00
N LEU A 43 -7.65 11.03 -17.93
CA LEU A 43 -6.64 11.18 -18.99
C LEU A 43 -5.54 10.11 -18.96
N ALA A 44 -5.50 9.27 -17.92
CA ALA A 44 -4.46 8.26 -17.78
C ALA A 44 -4.76 7.03 -18.68
N PRO A 45 -3.91 6.71 -19.66
CA PRO A 45 -4.15 5.60 -20.59
C PRO A 45 -4.24 4.26 -19.85
N ALA A 46 -5.15 3.39 -20.28
CA ALA A 46 -5.45 2.09 -19.67
C ALA A 46 -4.24 1.15 -19.50
N GLY A 47 -3.14 1.39 -20.23
CA GLY A 47 -1.85 0.69 -20.05
C GLY A 47 -1.19 0.91 -18.68
N GLN A 48 -1.64 1.89 -17.88
CA GLN A 48 -1.10 2.14 -16.54
C GLN A 48 -1.43 1.06 -15.49
N LEU A 49 -2.33 0.12 -15.75
CA LEU A 49 -2.68 -0.93 -14.78
C LEU A 49 -1.46 -1.75 -14.31
N ARG A 50 -0.49 -2.01 -15.20
CA ARG A 50 0.74 -2.74 -14.85
C ARG A 50 1.65 -1.91 -13.95
N SER A 51 1.80 -0.62 -14.25
CA SER A 51 2.54 0.34 -13.39
C SER A 51 1.87 0.54 -12.03
N LYS A 52 0.53 0.59 -11.97
CA LYS A 52 -0.23 0.68 -10.71
C LYS A 52 0.01 -0.54 -9.81
N THR A 53 0.03 -1.73 -10.40
CA THR A 53 0.31 -2.98 -9.66
C THR A 53 1.73 -2.98 -9.09
N ALA A 54 2.72 -2.53 -9.88
CA ALA A 54 4.10 -2.41 -9.43
C ALA A 54 4.25 -1.36 -8.32
N TYR A 55 3.58 -0.20 -8.46
CA TYR A 55 3.56 0.85 -7.44
C TYR A 55 2.95 0.39 -6.12
N ILE A 56 1.85 -0.38 -6.16
CA ILE A 56 1.21 -0.92 -4.96
C ILE A 56 2.11 -1.94 -4.27
N ARG A 57 2.82 -2.77 -5.03
CA ARG A 57 3.83 -3.68 -4.47
C ARG A 57 5.00 -2.92 -3.85
N LEU A 58 5.50 -1.89 -4.51
CA LEU A 58 6.54 -1.01 -3.98
C LEU A 58 6.09 -0.36 -2.67
N LEU A 59 4.88 0.21 -2.64
CA LEU A 59 4.28 0.80 -1.45
C LEU A 59 4.14 -0.22 -0.30
N GLY A 60 3.68 -1.43 -0.62
CA GLY A 60 3.60 -2.52 0.35
C GLY A 60 4.97 -2.88 0.91
N ALA A 61 6.00 -2.98 0.07
CA ALA A 61 7.37 -3.24 0.49
C ALA A 61 7.93 -2.13 1.38
N THR A 62 7.70 -0.85 1.06
CA THR A 62 8.12 0.26 1.93
C THR A 62 7.41 0.23 3.28
N LEU A 63 6.11 -0.08 3.31
CA LEU A 63 5.37 -0.21 4.57
C LEU A 63 5.92 -1.33 5.45
N VAL A 64 6.26 -2.49 4.87
CA VAL A 64 6.91 -3.59 5.61
C VAL A 64 8.29 -3.17 6.13
N LEU A 65 9.10 -2.49 5.31
CA LEU A 65 10.41 -1.99 5.71
C LEU A 65 10.32 -0.96 6.85
N VAL A 66 9.35 -0.05 6.79
CA VAL A 66 9.10 0.93 7.87
C VAL A 66 8.64 0.23 9.14
N GLY A 67 7.73 -0.74 9.04
CA GLY A 67 7.31 -1.54 10.20
C GLY A 67 8.50 -2.26 10.85
N LEU A 68 9.33 -2.92 10.05
CA LEU A 68 10.57 -3.56 10.52
C LEU A 68 11.56 -2.56 11.14
N ALA A 69 11.72 -1.38 10.55
CA ALA A 69 12.60 -0.34 11.10
C ALA A 69 12.12 0.16 12.45
N VAL A 70 10.80 0.31 12.63
CA VAL A 70 10.18 0.66 13.92
C VAL A 70 10.35 -0.46 14.95
N TRP A 71 10.38 -1.73 14.53
CA TRP A 71 10.67 -2.85 15.44
C TRP A 71 12.13 -2.87 15.91
N MET A 72 13.07 -2.41 15.08
CA MET A 72 14.50 -2.37 15.42
C MET A 72 14.93 -1.14 16.25
N LEU A 73 14.02 -0.17 16.42
CA LEU A 73 14.20 1.06 17.22
C LEU A 73 13.72 0.86 18.65
#